data_AF-A0A1F6JL34-F1
#
_entry.id   AF-A0A1F6JL34-F1
#
_cell.length_a   1.000
_cell.length_b   1.000
_cell.length_c   1.000
_cell.angle_alpha   90.00
_cell.angle_beta   90.00
_cell.angle_gamma   90.00
#
_symmetry.space_group_name_H-M   'P 1'
#
loop_
_entity.id
_entity.type
_entity.pdbx_description
1 polymer ?
#
loop_
_entity_poly.entity_id
_entity_poly.type
_entity_poly.pdbx_seq_one_letter_code
_entity_poly.pdbx_strand_id
1 'polypeptide(L)'
;MNLFLQLIPNLSSKLNYLISDYVAVSIDLNPVGIFMENLIFASLLVVISYLFGKKIKRVFFRDILAQHDFFVSIALGYVIFSTGITMLGFFSLLQKEALYMYFGIITLVSVIPIRNLKSELLLFKKYIFTSIKNLRENKLVFIGVILFTIVALVNLINPEIREDQYHVDFPRIFIREETIMLPPNEDLNVSGSSMLAEMFYIPGIMSLSKESARHIHFLFYILVLFTLLKFSKLKNYRFAIYTPLIFITAPVVIHETSSMYVDFQWIFLFLLSILLLINERTNGLSKYLLIGILLGGMLATKLWTIVLIPILIVFTIIIYRNNHFFSILKKIISIFTGVILISGIWFVRAYILTGNPFFPAYNITNYFTFNVNLINPLQNLNVFSTLFFLGVGLIIFQAKDNVRIIKNSVIFVLLFILFLILLVINYPYGRYLLSIYVLLIFLASVGLYNCLNKTPSIKLLVYTLVFIIFGYYFLSSVFVLPYTFGIADKNKYLSRLLNKDNSSYYDFDHKFAKFIGREEKIAMYNFHGYYYADFRFIDTNSIFDKNDNSLKLLKKQGISKLMIRGGDIKWFCENLSIKDCIIEKYSLISSFHVYPYYYLYNIY
;
A
#
# COMPACT_ATOMS: atom_id res chain seq x y z
N MET A 1 -4.19 -1.21 28.91
CA MET A 1 -5.19 -0.56 29.78
C MET A 1 -5.65 0.79 29.20
N ASN A 2 -4.74 1.75 28.92
CA ASN A 2 -5.10 3.03 28.28
C ASN A 2 -5.86 2.90 26.96
N LEU A 3 -5.47 1.96 26.08
CA LEU A 3 -6.18 1.73 24.82
C LEU A 3 -7.66 1.40 25.07
N PHE A 4 -7.95 0.52 26.03
CA PHE A 4 -9.32 0.11 26.39
C PHE A 4 -10.13 1.27 26.99
N LEU A 5 -9.49 2.10 27.83
CA LEU A 5 -10.13 3.27 28.42
C LEU A 5 -10.53 4.33 27.38
N GLN A 6 -9.83 4.39 26.24
CA GLN A 6 -10.14 5.32 25.16
C GLN A 6 -11.17 4.80 24.14
N LEU A 7 -11.45 3.48 24.09
CA LEU A 7 -12.38 2.92 23.09
C LEU A 7 -13.79 3.50 23.23
N ILE A 8 -14.33 3.54 24.46
CA ILE A 8 -15.70 4.00 24.72
C ILE A 8 -15.85 5.51 24.47
N PRO A 9 -14.98 6.39 25.00
CA PRO A 9 -15.03 7.82 24.68
C PRO A 9 -14.93 8.11 23.17
N ASN A 10 -14.07 7.38 22.45
CA ASN A 10 -13.93 7.54 21.01
C ASN A 10 -15.20 7.14 20.24
N LEU A 11 -15.83 6.02 20.62
CA LEU A 11 -17.10 5.60 20.01
C LEU A 11 -18.24 6.57 20.35
N SER A 12 -18.31 7.03 21.59
CA SER A 12 -19.28 8.04 22.04
C SER A 12 -19.15 9.35 21.26
N SER A 13 -17.92 9.85 21.09
CA SER A 13 -17.64 11.05 20.29
C SER A 13 -18.07 10.87 18.83
N LYS A 14 -17.75 9.73 18.20
CA LYS A 14 -18.19 9.43 16.82
C LYS A 14 -19.71 9.36 16.68
N LEU A 15 -20.39 8.77 17.66
CA LEU A 15 -21.85 8.71 17.69
C LEU A 15 -22.46 10.12 17.81
N ASN A 16 -21.92 10.95 18.72
CA ASN A 16 -22.38 12.33 18.88
C ASN A 16 -22.19 13.15 17.60
N TYR A 17 -21.05 13.00 16.92
CA TYR A 17 -20.83 13.61 15.60
C TYR A 17 -21.83 13.13 14.55
N LEU A 18 -22.12 11.83 14.52
CA LEU A 18 -23.11 11.28 13.60
C LEU A 18 -24.52 11.84 13.87
N ILE A 19 -24.91 11.95 15.14
CA ILE A 19 -26.20 12.53 15.53
C ILE A 19 -26.27 14.01 15.13
N SER A 20 -25.20 14.78 15.32
CA SER A 20 -25.17 16.21 14.96
C SER A 20 -25.18 16.48 13.45
N ASP A 21 -24.78 15.49 12.67
CA ASP A 21 -24.59 15.62 11.22
C ASP A 21 -25.71 14.98 10.40
N TYR A 22 -26.74 14.43 11.05
CA TYR A 22 -27.87 13.84 10.36
C TYR A 22 -28.60 14.88 9.49
N VAL A 23 -28.83 14.58 8.21
CA VAL A 23 -29.41 15.54 7.25
C VAL A 23 -30.64 15.01 6.54
N ALA A 24 -30.75 13.69 6.34
CA ALA A 24 -31.79 13.11 5.48
C ALA A 24 -32.23 11.71 5.92
N VAL A 25 -33.45 11.34 5.52
CA VAL A 25 -34.04 10.00 5.70
C VAL A 25 -33.78 9.10 4.48
N SER A 26 -33.56 9.66 3.29
CA SER A 26 -33.30 8.89 2.07
C SER A 26 -31.89 8.30 2.06
N ILE A 27 -31.77 7.03 1.70
CA ILE A 27 -30.51 6.30 1.61
C ILE A 27 -30.04 6.27 0.15
N ASP A 28 -28.85 6.83 -0.13
CA ASP A 28 -28.18 6.67 -1.42
C ASP A 28 -27.48 5.31 -1.48
N LEU A 29 -27.91 4.42 -2.38
CA LEU A 29 -27.32 3.10 -2.57
C LEU A 29 -26.26 3.05 -3.69
N ASN A 30 -26.04 4.15 -4.41
CA ASN A 30 -25.02 4.23 -5.47
C ASN A 30 -23.60 3.81 -5.00
N PRO A 31 -23.14 4.17 -3.78
CA PRO A 31 -21.84 3.71 -3.28
C PRO A 31 -21.68 2.18 -3.22
N VAL A 32 -22.78 1.44 -3.01
CA VAL A 32 -22.75 -0.04 -3.05
C VAL A 32 -22.49 -0.55 -4.46
N GLY A 33 -23.11 0.07 -5.47
CA GLY A 33 -22.87 -0.24 -6.88
C GLY A 33 -21.41 -0.01 -7.27
N ILE A 34 -20.87 1.16 -6.93
CA ILE A 34 -19.46 1.53 -7.18
C ILE A 34 -18.52 0.54 -6.47
N PHE A 35 -18.81 0.18 -5.21
CA PHE A 35 -18.05 -0.81 -4.46
C PHE A 35 -18.03 -2.17 -5.17
N MET A 36 -19.19 -2.67 -5.59
CA MET A 36 -19.30 -3.96 -6.27
C MET A 36 -18.57 -3.97 -7.62
N GLU A 37 -18.70 -2.90 -8.40
CA GLU A 37 -18.02 -2.73 -9.69
C GLU A 37 -16.49 -2.77 -9.53
N ASN A 38 -15.94 -1.98 -8.59
CA ASN A 38 -14.49 -1.96 -8.33
C ASN A 38 -13.98 -3.30 -7.77
N LEU A 39 -14.76 -3.96 -6.91
CA LEU A 39 -14.39 -5.28 -6.37
C LEU A 39 -14.36 -6.36 -7.46
N ILE A 40 -15.33 -6.35 -8.38
CA ILE A 40 -15.38 -7.26 -9.52
C ILE A 40 -14.18 -7.00 -10.43
N PHE A 41 -13.91 -5.74 -10.77
CA PHE A 41 -12.77 -5.37 -11.61
C PHE A 41 -11.44 -5.81 -11.00
N ALA A 42 -11.20 -5.50 -9.72
CA ALA A 42 -10.00 -5.91 -9.01
C ALA A 42 -9.86 -7.45 -8.99
N SER A 43 -10.97 -8.17 -8.80
CA SER A 43 -10.99 -9.64 -8.80
C SER A 43 -10.64 -10.21 -10.18
N LEU A 44 -11.17 -9.62 -11.25
CA LEU A 44 -10.83 -9.98 -12.63
C LEU A 44 -9.35 -9.75 -12.91
N LEU A 45 -8.79 -8.61 -12.47
CA LEU A 45 -7.38 -8.30 -12.65
C LEU A 45 -6.47 -9.31 -11.92
N VAL A 46 -6.84 -9.75 -10.71
CA VAL A 46 -6.10 -10.83 -10.00
C VAL A 46 -6.21 -12.17 -10.72
N VAL A 47 -7.36 -12.50 -11.30
CA VAL A 47 -7.54 -13.72 -12.13
C VAL A 47 -6.69 -13.65 -13.39
N ILE A 48 -6.65 -12.50 -14.07
CA ILE A 48 -5.78 -12.28 -15.25
C ILE A 48 -4.32 -12.45 -14.85
N SER A 49 -3.87 -11.84 -13.74
CA SER A 49 -2.52 -12.03 -13.23
C SER A 49 -2.20 -13.50 -12.93
N TYR A 50 -3.13 -14.24 -12.31
CA TYR A 50 -2.95 -15.69 -12.11
C TYR A 50 -2.75 -16.43 -13.43
N LEU A 51 -3.64 -16.24 -14.40
CA LEU A 51 -3.62 -16.95 -15.67
C LEU A 51 -2.38 -16.59 -16.51
N PHE A 52 -2.05 -15.31 -16.59
CA PHE A 52 -0.88 -14.80 -17.29
C PHE A 52 0.41 -15.32 -16.66
N GLY A 53 0.59 -15.12 -15.35
CA GLY A 53 1.78 -15.54 -14.65
C GLY A 53 1.95 -17.06 -14.62
N LYS A 54 0.86 -17.84 -14.65
CA LYS A 54 0.94 -19.30 -14.81
C LYS A 54 1.58 -19.70 -16.14
N LYS A 55 1.32 -18.96 -17.22
CA LYS A 55 1.93 -19.23 -18.54
C LYS A 55 3.40 -18.88 -18.54
N ILE A 56 3.75 -17.72 -18.01
CA ILE A 56 5.14 -17.31 -17.81
C ILE A 56 5.87 -18.38 -17.00
N LYS A 57 5.28 -18.82 -15.89
CA LYS A 57 5.84 -19.87 -15.04
C LYS A 57 6.04 -21.20 -15.79
N ARG A 58 5.07 -21.63 -16.61
CA ARG A 58 5.21 -22.86 -17.43
C ARG A 58 6.32 -22.76 -18.48
N VAL A 59 6.65 -21.57 -18.94
CA VAL A 59 7.73 -21.36 -19.92
C VAL A 59 9.09 -21.32 -19.22
N PHE A 60 9.23 -20.47 -18.21
CA PHE A 60 10.55 -20.15 -17.63
C PHE A 60 10.87 -20.86 -16.31
N PHE A 61 9.86 -21.41 -15.63
CA PHE A 61 9.95 -21.87 -14.24
C PHE A 61 9.26 -23.23 -14.03
N ARG A 62 9.41 -24.16 -14.99
CA ARG A 62 8.72 -25.47 -15.01
C ARG A 62 8.91 -26.28 -13.74
N ASP A 63 10.12 -26.28 -13.20
CA ASP A 63 10.50 -27.12 -12.07
C ASP A 63 10.09 -26.55 -10.70
N ILE A 64 9.36 -25.42 -10.68
CA ILE A 64 8.99 -24.75 -9.43
C ILE A 64 7.71 -25.35 -8.84
N LEU A 65 7.79 -25.62 -7.53
CA LEU A 65 6.84 -26.30 -6.65
C LEU A 65 5.34 -26.09 -6.97
N ALA A 66 4.65 -27.20 -7.21
CA ALA A 66 3.19 -27.25 -7.35
C ALA A 66 2.43 -26.72 -6.11
N GLN A 67 3.04 -26.77 -4.92
CA GLN A 67 2.38 -26.37 -3.67
C GLN A 67 2.17 -24.86 -3.53
N HIS A 68 3.04 -24.05 -4.16
CA HIS A 68 2.97 -22.58 -4.11
C HIS A 68 2.58 -21.97 -5.46
N ASP A 69 2.20 -22.81 -6.43
CA ASP A 69 1.91 -22.45 -7.81
C ASP A 69 0.94 -21.26 -7.93
N PHE A 70 -0.12 -21.28 -7.13
CA PHE A 70 -1.13 -20.22 -7.12
C PHE A 70 -0.55 -18.83 -6.83
N PHE A 71 0.20 -18.69 -5.74
CA PHE A 71 0.76 -17.41 -5.32
C PHE A 71 1.87 -16.96 -6.25
N VAL A 72 2.73 -17.88 -6.68
CA VAL A 72 3.80 -17.60 -7.65
C VAL A 72 3.22 -17.12 -8.97
N SER A 73 2.15 -17.73 -9.46
CA SER A 73 1.49 -17.33 -10.70
C SER A 73 0.89 -15.93 -10.58
N ILE A 74 0.17 -15.61 -9.49
CA ILE A 74 -0.35 -14.25 -9.29
C ILE A 74 0.79 -13.23 -9.21
N ALA A 75 1.83 -13.53 -8.45
CA ALA A 75 2.96 -12.62 -8.27
C ALA A 75 3.72 -12.35 -9.57
N LEU A 76 4.00 -13.39 -10.36
CA LEU A 76 4.62 -13.25 -11.68
C LEU A 76 3.74 -12.46 -12.64
N GLY A 77 2.43 -12.73 -12.65
CA GLY A 77 1.47 -11.99 -13.46
C GLY A 77 1.47 -10.51 -13.11
N TYR A 78 1.36 -10.18 -11.83
CA TYR A 78 1.43 -8.81 -11.31
C TYR A 78 2.73 -8.12 -11.72
N VAL A 79 3.89 -8.71 -11.41
CA VAL A 79 5.19 -8.08 -11.66
C VAL A 79 5.40 -7.82 -13.14
N ILE A 80 5.19 -8.83 -13.99
CA ILE A 80 5.44 -8.71 -15.44
C ILE A 80 4.39 -7.81 -16.11
N PHE A 81 3.13 -7.87 -15.68
CA PHE A 81 2.08 -6.97 -16.16
C PHE A 81 2.44 -5.51 -15.89
N SER A 82 2.82 -5.20 -14.65
CA SER A 82 3.20 -3.85 -14.25
C SER A 82 4.47 -3.38 -14.96
N THR A 83 5.47 -4.24 -15.09
CA THR A 83 6.71 -3.90 -15.82
C THR A 83 6.43 -3.60 -17.29
N GLY A 84 5.49 -4.29 -17.94
CA GLY A 84 5.10 -3.97 -19.32
C GLY A 84 4.49 -2.58 -19.46
N ILE A 85 3.65 -2.14 -18.50
CA ILE A 85 3.13 -0.77 -18.46
C ILE A 85 4.25 0.23 -18.19
N THR A 86 5.18 -0.09 -17.28
CA THR A 86 6.38 0.74 -17.05
C THR A 86 7.16 0.94 -18.35
N MET A 87 7.35 -0.12 -19.15
CA MET A 87 8.02 -0.03 -20.44
C MET A 87 7.27 0.86 -21.42
N LEU A 88 5.94 0.71 -21.54
CA LEU A 88 5.13 1.61 -22.37
C LEU A 88 5.29 3.06 -21.93
N GLY A 89 5.20 3.34 -20.63
CA GLY A 89 5.39 4.70 -20.11
C GLY A 89 6.79 5.25 -20.29
N PHE A 90 7.82 4.40 -20.23
CA PHE A 90 9.19 4.82 -20.47
C PHE A 90 9.37 5.34 -21.90
N PHE A 91 8.65 4.76 -22.87
CA PHE A 91 8.65 5.17 -24.27
C PHE A 91 7.52 6.13 -24.66
N SER A 92 6.83 6.72 -23.68
CA SER A 92 5.69 7.63 -23.88
C SER A 92 4.54 7.01 -24.71
N LEU A 93 4.22 5.75 -24.43
CA LEU A 93 3.15 4.97 -25.06
C LEU A 93 1.98 4.69 -24.10
N LEU A 94 1.71 5.58 -23.13
CA LEU A 94 0.54 5.44 -22.22
C LEU A 94 -0.73 6.09 -22.77
N GLN A 95 -0.77 6.42 -24.06
CA GLN A 95 -2.01 6.74 -24.76
C GLN A 95 -3.05 5.62 -24.57
N LYS A 96 -4.33 5.99 -24.51
CA LYS A 96 -5.43 5.08 -24.15
C LYS A 96 -5.49 3.87 -25.08
N GLU A 97 -5.25 4.07 -26.37
CA GLU A 97 -5.28 3.03 -27.41
C GLU A 97 -4.20 1.97 -27.17
N ALA A 98 -2.98 2.40 -26.81
CA ALA A 98 -1.87 1.51 -26.51
C ALA A 98 -2.13 0.71 -25.22
N LEU A 99 -2.70 1.36 -24.20
CA LEU A 99 -3.09 0.70 -22.96
C LEU A 99 -4.20 -0.34 -23.18
N TYR A 100 -5.26 0.00 -23.92
CA TYR A 100 -6.31 -0.96 -24.27
C TYR A 100 -5.76 -2.13 -25.10
N MET A 101 -4.88 -1.86 -26.06
CA MET A 101 -4.21 -2.91 -26.84
C MET A 101 -3.37 -3.82 -25.94
N TYR A 102 -2.58 -3.25 -25.05
CA TYR A 102 -1.76 -4.01 -24.09
C TYR A 102 -2.64 -4.88 -23.18
N PHE A 103 -3.69 -4.33 -22.59
CA PHE A 103 -4.62 -5.10 -21.75
C PHE A 103 -5.36 -6.17 -22.53
N GLY A 104 -5.76 -5.87 -23.77
CA GLY A 104 -6.37 -6.82 -24.70
C GLY A 104 -5.43 -8.00 -24.99
N ILE A 105 -4.18 -7.72 -25.31
CA ILE A 105 -3.15 -8.74 -25.56
C ILE A 105 -2.91 -9.58 -24.32
N ILE A 106 -2.70 -8.97 -23.14
CA ILE A 106 -2.46 -9.74 -21.91
C ILE A 106 -3.69 -10.61 -21.57
N THR A 107 -4.89 -10.08 -21.70
CA THR A 107 -6.13 -10.84 -21.45
C THR A 107 -6.25 -12.00 -22.43
N LEU A 108 -6.02 -11.76 -23.72
CA LEU A 108 -6.03 -12.78 -24.77
C LEU A 108 -4.99 -13.88 -24.49
N VAL A 109 -3.75 -13.47 -24.23
CA VAL A 109 -2.65 -14.37 -23.85
C VAL A 109 -2.98 -15.10 -22.57
N SER A 110 -3.77 -14.55 -21.64
CA SER A 110 -4.19 -15.20 -20.39
C SER A 110 -5.27 -16.27 -20.60
N VAL A 111 -6.15 -16.11 -21.58
CA VAL A 111 -7.23 -17.08 -21.85
C VAL A 111 -6.89 -18.16 -22.88
N ILE A 112 -5.90 -17.95 -23.76
CA ILE A 112 -5.55 -18.91 -24.82
C ILE A 112 -4.63 -20.06 -24.33
N PRO A 113 -4.95 -21.35 -24.57
CA PRO A 113 -6.09 -21.84 -25.34
C PRO A 113 -7.35 -21.91 -24.47
N ILE A 114 -8.47 -21.41 -25.00
CA ILE A 114 -9.74 -21.27 -24.25
C ILE A 114 -10.27 -22.61 -23.72
N ARG A 115 -9.95 -23.73 -24.39
CA ARG A 115 -10.26 -25.10 -23.94
C ARG A 115 -9.74 -25.41 -22.54
N ASN A 116 -8.65 -24.78 -22.12
CA ASN A 116 -8.08 -24.96 -20.78
C ASN A 116 -8.65 -23.97 -19.76
N LEU A 117 -9.30 -22.88 -20.18
CA LEU A 117 -9.72 -21.81 -19.26
C LEU A 117 -10.62 -22.33 -18.13
N LYS A 118 -11.58 -23.20 -18.44
CA LYS A 118 -12.46 -23.81 -17.44
C LYS A 118 -11.68 -24.59 -16.39
N SER A 119 -10.69 -25.40 -16.79
CA SER A 119 -9.89 -26.18 -15.84
C SER A 119 -8.96 -25.29 -15.02
N GLU A 120 -8.40 -24.24 -15.61
CA GLU A 120 -7.57 -23.25 -14.91
C GLU A 120 -8.37 -22.46 -13.87
N LEU A 121 -9.58 -22.02 -14.21
CA LEU A 121 -10.48 -21.33 -13.27
C LEU A 121 -10.97 -22.26 -12.15
N LEU A 122 -11.21 -23.55 -12.45
CA LEU A 122 -11.52 -24.54 -11.43
C LEU A 122 -10.33 -24.77 -10.49
N LEU A 123 -9.09 -24.76 -11.00
CA LEU A 123 -7.88 -24.82 -10.18
C LEU A 123 -7.74 -23.57 -9.31
N PHE A 124 -7.93 -22.37 -9.87
CA PHE A 124 -7.94 -21.10 -9.14
C PHE A 124 -8.94 -21.16 -7.98
N LYS A 125 -10.19 -21.54 -8.27
CA LYS A 125 -11.26 -21.75 -7.29
C LYS A 125 -10.82 -22.77 -6.23
N LYS A 126 -10.29 -23.92 -6.62
CA LYS A 126 -9.80 -24.97 -5.71
C LYS A 126 -8.72 -24.44 -4.77
N TYR A 127 -7.80 -23.60 -5.23
CA TYR A 127 -6.77 -23.00 -4.37
C TYR A 127 -7.38 -22.06 -3.32
N ILE A 128 -8.34 -21.21 -3.70
CA ILE A 128 -9.06 -20.35 -2.76
C ILE A 128 -9.78 -21.21 -1.71
N PHE A 129 -10.56 -22.20 -2.13
CA PHE A 129 -11.26 -23.10 -1.20
C PHE A 129 -10.29 -23.87 -0.30
N THR A 130 -9.13 -24.28 -0.82
CA THR A 130 -8.09 -24.95 -0.02
C THR A 130 -7.50 -24.00 1.03
N SER A 131 -7.26 -22.73 0.68
CA SER A 131 -6.81 -21.72 1.63
C SER A 131 -7.86 -21.45 2.72
N ILE A 132 -9.13 -21.34 2.35
CA ILE A 132 -10.25 -21.22 3.31
C ILE A 132 -10.34 -22.47 4.19
N LYS A 133 -10.21 -23.67 3.62
CA LYS A 133 -10.18 -24.93 4.39
C LYS A 133 -9.03 -24.95 5.39
N ASN A 134 -7.85 -24.47 4.99
CA ASN A 134 -6.69 -24.38 5.87
C ASN A 134 -6.92 -23.37 7.01
N LEU A 135 -7.63 -22.25 6.77
CA LEU A 135 -8.01 -21.33 7.85
C LEU A 135 -8.94 -22.02 8.86
N ARG A 136 -9.90 -22.82 8.36
CA ARG A 136 -10.88 -23.56 9.19
C ARG A 136 -10.26 -24.63 10.09
N GLU A 137 -8.99 -25.01 9.90
CA GLU A 137 -8.29 -25.92 10.82
C GLU A 137 -8.19 -25.34 12.23
N ASN A 138 -8.22 -24.02 12.37
CA ASN A 138 -8.29 -23.34 13.66
C ASN A 138 -9.50 -22.39 13.71
N LYS A 139 -10.52 -22.75 14.50
CA LYS A 139 -11.78 -21.98 14.61
C LYS A 139 -11.56 -20.52 15.01
N LEU A 140 -10.65 -20.24 15.95
CA LEU A 140 -10.34 -18.89 16.41
C LEU A 140 -9.76 -18.04 15.27
N VAL A 141 -8.77 -18.59 14.56
CA VAL A 141 -8.14 -17.91 13.41
C VAL A 141 -9.17 -17.69 12.29
N PHE A 142 -9.97 -18.70 11.95
CA PHE A 142 -11.01 -18.59 10.92
C PHE A 142 -12.03 -17.50 11.25
N ILE A 143 -12.61 -17.52 12.45
CA ILE A 143 -13.60 -16.54 12.89
C ILE A 143 -12.98 -15.15 12.94
N GLY A 144 -11.82 -14.99 13.58
CA GLY A 144 -11.16 -13.70 13.69
C GLY A 144 -10.75 -13.11 12.33
N VAL A 145 -10.22 -13.92 11.42
CA VAL A 145 -9.90 -13.47 10.06
C VAL A 145 -11.16 -13.01 9.32
N ILE A 146 -12.27 -13.75 9.40
CA ILE A 146 -13.53 -13.34 8.76
C ILE A 146 -14.05 -12.03 9.34
N LEU A 147 -14.14 -11.94 10.67
CA LEU A 147 -14.68 -10.77 11.37
C LEU A 147 -13.94 -9.49 10.98
N PHE A 148 -12.61 -9.51 10.96
CA PHE A 148 -11.84 -8.33 10.58
C PHE A 148 -11.74 -8.12 9.07
N THR A 149 -11.92 -9.16 8.25
CA THR A 149 -12.10 -8.97 6.80
C THR A 149 -13.41 -8.22 6.53
N ILE A 150 -14.46 -8.49 7.32
CA ILE A 150 -15.72 -7.71 7.26
C ILE A 150 -15.47 -6.26 7.65
N VAL A 151 -14.69 -5.98 8.70
CA VAL A 151 -14.30 -4.60 9.06
C VAL A 151 -13.61 -3.90 7.87
N ALA A 152 -12.65 -4.56 7.23
CA ALA A 152 -11.96 -4.01 6.07
C ALA A 152 -12.91 -3.76 4.88
N LEU A 153 -13.86 -4.68 4.61
CA LEU A 153 -14.88 -4.51 3.57
C LEU A 153 -15.81 -3.32 3.86
N VAL A 154 -16.23 -3.13 5.11
CA VAL A 154 -17.02 -1.95 5.52
C VAL A 154 -16.21 -0.67 5.31
N ASN A 155 -14.92 -0.67 5.66
CA ASN A 155 -14.05 0.49 5.44
C ASN A 155 -13.81 0.81 3.96
N LEU A 156 -13.83 -0.19 3.07
CA LEU A 156 -13.72 0.04 1.62
C LEU A 156 -14.91 0.82 1.04
N ILE A 157 -16.09 0.67 1.64
CA ILE A 157 -17.29 1.43 1.23
C ILE A 157 -17.15 2.91 1.63
N ASN A 158 -16.48 3.18 2.76
CA ASN A 158 -16.27 4.54 3.24
C ASN A 158 -15.39 5.35 2.28
N PRO A 159 -15.58 6.68 2.20
CA PRO A 159 -14.76 7.54 1.37
C PRO A 159 -13.28 7.45 1.76
N GLU A 160 -12.40 7.56 0.77
CA GLU A 160 -10.96 7.71 1.02
C GLU A 160 -10.68 9.03 1.75
N ILE A 161 -9.86 8.96 2.79
CA ILE A 161 -9.53 10.08 3.68
C ILE A 161 -8.02 10.22 3.92
N ARG A 162 -7.18 9.51 3.15
CA ARG A 162 -5.73 9.48 3.33
C ARG A 162 -4.97 10.46 2.47
N GLU A 163 -3.84 10.89 3.02
CA GLU A 163 -2.93 11.94 2.51
C GLU A 163 -2.08 11.46 1.33
N ASP A 164 -1.71 10.18 1.31
CA ASP A 164 -0.82 9.57 0.30
C ASP A 164 -1.54 9.21 -1.01
N GLN A 165 -2.32 10.15 -1.54
CA GLN A 165 -3.07 9.96 -2.79
C GLN A 165 -2.16 9.88 -4.03
N TYR A 166 -0.86 10.19 -3.89
CA TYR A 166 0.09 10.11 -4.99
C TYR A 166 0.08 8.76 -5.70
N HIS A 167 -0.21 7.67 -4.98
CA HIS A 167 -0.32 6.32 -5.53
C HIS A 167 -1.39 6.18 -6.61
N VAL A 168 -2.40 7.05 -6.64
CA VAL A 168 -3.43 7.10 -7.70
C VAL A 168 -3.32 8.34 -8.57
N ASP A 169 -2.74 9.42 -8.06
CA ASP A 169 -2.53 10.64 -8.85
C ASP A 169 -1.45 10.45 -9.90
N PHE A 170 -0.32 9.81 -9.58
CA PHE A 170 0.69 9.52 -10.58
C PHE A 170 0.18 8.67 -11.72
N PRO A 171 -0.54 7.54 -11.51
CA PRO A 171 -1.22 6.84 -12.59
C PRO A 171 -2.07 7.74 -13.50
N ARG A 172 -2.83 8.69 -12.93
CA ARG A 172 -3.64 9.63 -13.74
C ARG A 172 -2.77 10.59 -14.52
N ILE A 173 -1.76 11.17 -13.87
CA ILE A 173 -0.82 12.07 -14.52
C ILE A 173 -0.08 11.32 -15.63
N PHE A 174 0.36 10.08 -15.43
CA PHE A 174 1.03 9.27 -16.44
C PHE A 174 0.15 8.95 -17.64
N ILE A 175 -1.15 8.70 -17.43
CA ILE A 175 -2.11 8.54 -18.54
C ILE A 175 -2.30 9.87 -19.28
N ARG A 176 -2.37 10.99 -18.55
CA ARG A 176 -2.59 12.33 -19.14
C ARG A 176 -1.39 12.84 -19.93
N GLU A 177 -0.20 12.69 -19.38
CA GLU A 177 1.07 13.07 -20.01
C GLU A 177 1.61 11.96 -20.93
N GLU A 178 0.89 10.84 -21.03
CA GLU A 178 1.20 9.67 -21.85
C GLU A 178 2.58 9.02 -21.58
N THR A 179 3.24 9.41 -20.48
CA THR A 179 4.60 9.01 -20.13
C THR A 179 4.78 8.89 -18.62
N ILE A 180 5.72 8.05 -18.19
CA ILE A 180 6.23 8.10 -16.82
C ILE A 180 7.47 8.99 -16.70
N MET A 181 8.02 9.54 -17.78
CA MET A 181 9.25 10.34 -17.77
C MET A 181 9.01 11.78 -17.30
N LEU A 182 8.39 11.93 -16.13
CA LEU A 182 8.07 13.20 -15.51
C LEU A 182 9.16 13.58 -14.51
N PRO A 183 9.88 14.71 -14.70
CA PRO A 183 10.89 15.14 -13.76
C PRO A 183 10.27 15.47 -12.39
N PRO A 184 10.98 15.26 -11.28
CA PRO A 184 10.53 15.72 -9.98
C PRO A 184 10.59 17.24 -9.92
N ASN A 185 9.56 17.83 -9.31
CA ASN A 185 9.50 19.24 -8.90
C ASN A 185 8.96 19.29 -7.46
N GLU A 186 8.71 20.48 -6.91
CA GLU A 186 8.25 20.62 -5.52
C GLU A 186 6.95 19.81 -5.25
N ASP A 187 6.00 19.82 -6.19
CA ASP A 187 4.73 19.09 -6.09
C ASP A 187 4.85 17.59 -6.35
N LEU A 188 5.73 17.20 -7.25
CA LEU A 188 5.91 15.82 -7.74
C LEU A 188 7.22 15.25 -7.22
N ASN A 189 7.60 15.57 -5.98
CA ASN A 189 8.87 15.21 -5.39
C ASN A 189 9.16 13.70 -5.39
N VAL A 190 8.13 12.84 -5.38
CA VAL A 190 8.28 11.38 -5.46
C VAL A 190 8.19 10.84 -6.89
N SER A 191 8.00 11.67 -7.92
CA SER A 191 7.84 11.22 -9.31
C SER A 191 9.02 10.38 -9.78
N GLY A 192 10.25 10.74 -9.40
CA GLY A 192 11.46 10.00 -9.74
C GLY A 192 11.59 8.62 -9.07
N SER A 193 10.71 8.29 -8.11
CA SER A 193 10.77 7.03 -7.38
C SER A 193 10.20 5.84 -8.17
N SER A 194 10.41 4.63 -7.64
CA SER A 194 9.88 3.39 -8.19
C SER A 194 8.39 3.23 -7.93
N MET A 195 7.57 2.95 -8.95
CA MET A 195 6.10 2.94 -8.85
C MET A 195 5.45 1.71 -9.52
N LEU A 196 5.98 0.50 -9.28
CA LEU A 196 5.48 -0.72 -9.94
C LEU A 196 4.02 -1.06 -9.56
N ALA A 197 3.60 -0.82 -8.33
CA ALA A 197 2.24 -1.13 -7.89
C ALA A 197 1.22 -0.16 -8.50
N GLU A 198 1.61 1.10 -8.65
CA GLU A 198 0.83 2.16 -9.26
C GLU A 198 0.56 1.86 -10.74
N MET A 199 1.53 1.26 -11.45
CA MET A 199 1.29 0.75 -12.81
C MET A 199 0.16 -0.28 -12.84
N PHE A 200 0.02 -1.09 -11.79
CA PHE A 200 -1.06 -2.07 -11.67
C PHE A 200 -2.43 -1.42 -11.41
N TYR A 201 -2.47 -0.15 -10.99
CA TYR A 201 -3.70 0.62 -10.80
C TYR A 201 -4.20 1.29 -12.08
N ILE A 202 -3.33 1.54 -13.07
CA ILE A 202 -3.70 2.16 -14.35
C ILE A 202 -4.93 1.53 -15.01
N PRO A 203 -5.07 0.20 -15.13
CA PRO A 203 -6.26 -0.41 -15.75
C PRO A 203 -7.57 -0.01 -15.05
N GLY A 204 -7.56 0.00 -13.71
CA GLY A 204 -8.75 0.32 -12.91
C GLY A 204 -9.04 1.81 -12.91
N ILE A 205 -8.01 2.65 -12.84
CA ILE A 205 -8.15 4.11 -12.88
C ILE A 205 -8.65 4.57 -14.24
N MET A 206 -8.16 3.98 -15.31
CA MET A 206 -8.58 4.31 -16.68
C MET A 206 -10.00 3.84 -17.00
N SER A 207 -10.39 2.65 -16.52
CA SER A 207 -11.68 2.04 -16.85
C SER A 207 -12.81 2.48 -15.92
N LEU A 208 -12.49 2.76 -14.66
CA LEU A 208 -13.44 3.06 -13.60
C LEU A 208 -13.08 4.40 -12.93
N SER A 209 -12.31 4.33 -11.83
CA SER A 209 -11.97 5.48 -10.99
C SER A 209 -10.74 5.19 -10.11
N LYS A 210 -10.27 6.22 -9.39
CA LYS A 210 -9.23 6.09 -8.35
C LYS A 210 -9.55 5.03 -7.30
N GLU A 211 -10.84 4.82 -6.98
CA GLU A 211 -11.31 3.85 -5.98
C GLU A 211 -10.92 2.40 -6.30
N SER A 212 -10.69 2.09 -7.58
CA SER A 212 -10.24 0.77 -8.02
C SER A 212 -8.92 0.35 -7.35
N ALA A 213 -8.03 1.31 -7.07
CA ALA A 213 -6.74 1.05 -6.41
C ALA A 213 -6.90 0.48 -5.00
N ARG A 214 -7.87 0.96 -4.20
CA ARG A 214 -8.17 0.42 -2.85
C ARG A 214 -8.61 -1.03 -2.91
N HIS A 215 -9.42 -1.38 -3.91
CA HIS A 215 -9.93 -2.73 -4.08
C HIS A 215 -8.82 -3.68 -4.56
N ILE A 216 -7.95 -3.22 -5.47
CA ILE A 216 -6.77 -3.97 -5.88
C ILE A 216 -5.84 -4.19 -4.68
N HIS A 217 -5.49 -3.14 -3.93
CA HIS A 217 -4.68 -3.22 -2.72
C HIS A 217 -5.27 -4.18 -1.67
N PHE A 218 -6.58 -4.11 -1.44
CA PHE A 218 -7.30 -5.01 -0.55
C PHE A 218 -7.20 -6.49 -0.98
N LEU A 219 -7.25 -6.79 -2.28
CA LEU A 219 -7.06 -8.18 -2.73
C LEU A 219 -5.62 -8.68 -2.47
N PHE A 220 -4.60 -7.82 -2.58
CA PHE A 220 -3.25 -8.16 -2.14
C PHE A 220 -3.16 -8.38 -0.64
N TYR A 221 -3.92 -7.64 0.16
CA TYR A 221 -4.06 -7.92 1.58
C TYR A 221 -4.60 -9.35 1.85
N ILE A 222 -5.62 -9.80 1.12
CA ILE A 222 -6.11 -11.19 1.22
C ILE A 222 -5.01 -12.19 0.82
N LEU A 223 -4.23 -11.89 -0.22
CA LEU A 223 -3.09 -12.73 -0.62
C LEU A 223 -1.99 -12.78 0.44
N VAL A 224 -1.73 -11.69 1.16
CA VAL A 224 -0.82 -11.67 2.32
C VAL A 224 -1.33 -12.62 3.42
N LEU A 225 -2.62 -12.54 3.79
CA LEU A 225 -3.20 -13.44 4.80
C LEU A 225 -3.06 -14.92 4.43
N PHE A 226 -3.33 -15.26 3.18
CA PHE A 226 -3.17 -16.62 2.70
C PHE A 226 -1.70 -17.05 2.61
N THR A 227 -0.79 -16.14 2.27
CA THR A 227 0.66 -16.42 2.23
C THR A 227 1.20 -16.66 3.64
N LEU A 228 0.81 -15.85 4.62
CA LEU A 228 1.12 -16.06 6.04
C LEU A 228 0.63 -17.43 6.53
N LEU A 229 -0.61 -17.80 6.18
CA LEU A 229 -1.16 -19.12 6.50
C LEU A 229 -0.34 -20.27 5.87
N LYS A 230 0.25 -20.08 4.67
CA LYS A 230 1.05 -21.13 4.03
C LYS A 230 2.30 -21.51 4.81
N PHE A 231 2.86 -20.63 5.64
CA PHE A 231 3.96 -20.99 6.54
C PHE A 231 3.55 -22.11 7.50
N SER A 232 2.31 -22.10 8.02
CA SER A 232 1.78 -23.16 8.91
C SER A 232 1.82 -24.57 8.32
N LYS A 233 1.90 -24.67 6.98
CA LYS A 233 1.96 -25.93 6.24
C LYS A 233 3.37 -26.48 6.10
N LEU A 234 4.38 -25.70 6.45
CA LEU A 234 5.76 -26.19 6.56
C LEU A 234 5.92 -26.94 7.88
N LYS A 235 6.62 -28.08 7.84
CA LYS A 235 6.76 -29.01 8.98
C LYS A 235 7.20 -28.32 10.27
N ASN A 236 8.15 -27.38 10.18
CA ASN A 236 8.76 -26.71 11.32
C ASN A 236 8.00 -25.44 11.77
N TYR A 237 6.90 -25.09 11.11
CA TYR A 237 6.25 -23.78 11.27
C TYR A 237 4.76 -23.90 11.61
N ARG A 238 4.29 -25.02 12.15
CA ARG A 238 2.87 -25.21 12.55
C ARG A 238 2.34 -24.08 13.44
N PHE A 239 3.22 -23.47 14.24
CA PHE A 239 2.88 -22.32 15.08
C PHE A 239 2.39 -21.12 14.27
N ALA A 240 2.77 -20.97 13.00
CA ALA A 240 2.39 -19.86 12.13
C ALA A 240 0.90 -19.84 11.76
N ILE A 241 0.08 -20.79 12.23
CA ILE A 241 -1.38 -20.77 12.03
C ILE A 241 -2.03 -19.49 12.59
N TYR A 242 -1.43 -18.85 13.62
CA TYR A 242 -1.95 -17.62 14.22
C TYR A 242 -1.42 -16.33 13.58
N THR A 243 -0.46 -16.38 12.66
CA THR A 243 0.10 -15.16 12.04
C THR A 243 -0.95 -14.35 11.27
N PRO A 244 -1.91 -14.93 10.51
CA PRO A 244 -2.93 -14.12 9.85
C PRO A 244 -3.80 -13.36 10.85
N LEU A 245 -4.14 -13.99 11.99
CA LEU A 245 -4.95 -13.39 13.04
C LEU A 245 -4.22 -12.25 13.77
N ILE A 246 -2.93 -12.41 14.06
CA ILE A 246 -2.13 -11.34 14.67
C ILE A 246 -2.00 -10.17 13.70
N PHE A 247 -1.71 -10.45 12.42
CA PHE A 247 -1.55 -9.45 11.38
C PHE A 247 -2.82 -8.60 11.18
N ILE A 248 -3.97 -9.26 10.98
CA ILE A 248 -5.24 -8.58 10.70
C ILE A 248 -5.77 -7.73 11.86
N THR A 249 -5.39 -8.06 13.10
CA THR A 249 -5.84 -7.33 14.29
C THR A 249 -4.95 -6.12 14.63
N ALA A 250 -3.91 -5.86 13.83
CA ALA A 250 -3.03 -4.72 14.03
C ALA A 250 -3.73 -3.41 13.62
N PRO A 251 -3.69 -2.35 14.45
CA PRO A 251 -4.33 -1.08 14.12
C PRO A 251 -3.83 -0.52 12.78
N VAL A 252 -2.52 -0.58 12.53
CA VAL A 252 -1.94 -0.16 11.25
C VAL A 252 -2.46 -0.98 10.09
N VAL A 253 -2.59 -2.30 10.21
CA VAL A 253 -3.07 -3.13 9.09
C VAL A 253 -4.52 -2.82 8.76
N ILE A 254 -5.39 -2.70 9.77
CA ILE A 254 -6.81 -2.34 9.58
C ILE A 254 -6.92 -1.00 8.86
N HIS A 255 -6.09 -0.05 9.25
CA HIS A 255 -6.02 1.28 8.66
C HIS A 255 -5.56 1.25 7.20
N GLU A 256 -4.52 0.48 6.89
CA GLU A 256 -3.98 0.38 5.53
C GLU A 256 -4.91 -0.43 4.60
N THR A 257 -5.68 -1.41 5.11
CA THR A 257 -6.53 -2.31 4.27
C THR A 257 -7.57 -1.64 3.40
N SER A 258 -7.98 -0.42 3.77
CA SER A 258 -9.02 0.32 3.08
C SER A 258 -8.48 1.59 2.43
N SER A 259 -7.19 1.66 2.17
CA SER A 259 -6.54 2.88 1.66
C SER A 259 -5.81 2.60 0.33
N MET A 260 -5.58 3.63 -0.48
CA MET A 260 -4.92 3.54 -1.80
C MET A 260 -3.39 3.32 -1.74
N TYR A 261 -2.89 2.49 -0.84
CA TYR A 261 -1.45 2.27 -0.66
C TYR A 261 -0.89 1.20 -1.59
N VAL A 262 0.41 0.93 -1.48
CA VAL A 262 1.11 -0.17 -2.21
C VAL A 262 1.66 -1.24 -1.28
N ASP A 263 1.32 -1.14 0.01
CA ASP A 263 2.03 -1.88 1.05
C ASP A 263 1.82 -3.40 0.99
N PHE A 264 0.60 -3.86 0.69
CA PHE A 264 0.36 -5.30 0.65
C PHE A 264 0.96 -5.99 -0.57
N GLN A 265 1.17 -5.28 -1.67
CA GLN A 265 1.86 -5.80 -2.85
C GLN A 265 3.31 -6.17 -2.51
N TRP A 266 4.07 -5.24 -1.93
CA TRP A 266 5.47 -5.52 -1.60
C TRP A 266 5.58 -6.53 -0.45
N ILE A 267 4.69 -6.48 0.55
CA ILE A 267 4.64 -7.49 1.63
C ILE A 267 4.36 -8.90 1.07
N PHE A 268 3.43 -9.01 0.13
CA PHE A 268 3.10 -10.27 -0.53
C PHE A 268 4.32 -10.86 -1.25
N LEU A 269 5.00 -10.04 -2.06
CA LEU A 269 6.22 -10.45 -2.78
C LEU A 269 7.35 -10.85 -1.82
N PHE A 270 7.55 -10.08 -0.74
CA PHE A 270 8.55 -10.37 0.29
C PHE A 270 8.29 -11.71 1.00
N LEU A 271 7.07 -11.90 1.52
CA LEU A 271 6.68 -13.12 2.21
C LEU A 271 6.76 -14.35 1.30
N LEU A 272 6.33 -14.22 0.06
CA LEU A 272 6.40 -15.30 -0.92
C LEU A 272 7.86 -15.66 -1.24
N SER A 273 8.75 -14.67 -1.34
CA SER A 273 10.19 -14.89 -1.54
C SER A 273 10.82 -15.67 -0.38
N ILE A 274 10.48 -15.31 0.87
CA ILE A 274 10.94 -16.02 2.07
C ILE A 274 10.38 -17.45 2.09
N LEU A 275 9.09 -17.61 1.79
CA LEU A 275 8.43 -18.92 1.76
C LEU A 275 9.10 -19.86 0.76
N LEU A 276 9.43 -19.35 -0.44
CA LEU A 276 10.16 -20.12 -1.45
C LEU A 276 11.59 -20.42 -0.99
N LEU A 277 12.30 -19.45 -0.40
CA LEU A 277 13.68 -19.62 0.04
C LEU A 277 13.82 -20.73 1.10
N ILE A 278 12.91 -20.76 2.08
CA ILE A 278 12.86 -21.75 3.16
C ILE A 278 12.38 -23.12 2.68
N ASN A 279 11.61 -23.19 1.58
CA ASN A 279 11.11 -24.47 1.07
C ASN A 279 12.19 -25.23 0.27
N GLU A 280 12.78 -26.24 0.88
CA GLU A 280 13.93 -27.01 0.35
C GLU A 280 13.58 -27.99 -0.80
N ARG A 281 12.30 -28.16 -1.14
CA ARG A 281 11.87 -29.21 -2.10
C ARG A 281 12.37 -29.02 -3.54
N THR A 282 12.91 -27.86 -3.89
CA THR A 282 13.45 -27.56 -5.23
C THR A 282 14.72 -26.72 -5.11
N ASN A 283 15.79 -27.14 -5.79
CA ASN A 283 17.13 -26.55 -5.68
C ASN A 283 17.70 -26.00 -7.00
N GLY A 284 16.90 -25.91 -8.07
CA GLY A 284 17.33 -25.35 -9.36
C GLY A 284 17.56 -23.84 -9.33
N LEU A 285 18.46 -23.32 -10.19
CA LEU A 285 18.75 -21.89 -10.32
C LEU A 285 17.52 -21.06 -10.71
N SER A 286 16.60 -21.65 -11.50
CA SER A 286 15.34 -21.01 -11.88
C SER A 286 14.51 -20.56 -10.67
N LYS A 287 14.54 -21.29 -9.55
CA LYS A 287 13.90 -20.90 -8.29
C LYS A 287 14.51 -19.62 -7.72
N TYR A 288 15.84 -19.52 -7.72
CA TYR A 288 16.55 -18.37 -7.18
C TYR A 288 16.39 -17.14 -8.08
N LEU A 289 16.33 -17.34 -9.40
CA LEU A 289 15.95 -16.29 -10.34
C LEU A 289 14.53 -15.79 -10.07
N LEU A 290 13.57 -16.71 -9.86
CA LEU A 290 12.20 -16.33 -9.48
C LEU A 290 12.18 -15.52 -8.18
N ILE A 291 12.88 -15.97 -7.13
CA ILE A 291 13.01 -15.22 -5.88
C ILE A 291 13.56 -13.81 -6.17
N GLY A 292 14.59 -13.71 -7.02
CA GLY A 292 15.12 -12.44 -7.50
C GLY A 292 14.08 -11.55 -8.16
N ILE A 293 13.27 -12.07 -9.07
CA ILE A 293 12.19 -11.34 -9.76
C ILE A 293 11.15 -10.82 -8.75
N LEU A 294 10.76 -11.65 -7.77
CA LEU A 294 9.81 -11.25 -6.73
C LEU A 294 10.40 -10.14 -5.84
N LEU A 295 11.67 -10.25 -5.47
CA LEU A 295 12.37 -9.21 -4.71
C LEU A 295 12.61 -7.93 -5.51
N GLY A 296 12.87 -8.05 -6.81
CA GLY A 296 12.93 -6.92 -7.74
C GLY A 296 11.58 -6.23 -7.86
N GLY A 297 10.48 -6.99 -7.89
CA GLY A 297 9.13 -6.45 -7.84
C GLY A 297 8.79 -5.74 -6.52
N MET A 298 9.24 -6.29 -5.40
CA MET A 298 9.12 -5.67 -4.08
C MET A 298 9.87 -4.33 -4.05
N LEU A 299 11.12 -4.32 -4.51
CA LEU A 299 11.97 -3.15 -4.61
C LEU A 299 11.39 -2.07 -5.53
N ALA A 300 10.90 -2.48 -6.70
CA ALA A 300 10.26 -1.60 -7.67
C ALA A 300 8.89 -1.08 -7.21
N THR A 301 8.25 -1.74 -6.24
CA THR A 301 7.01 -1.25 -5.61
C THR A 301 7.31 -0.19 -4.55
N LYS A 302 8.40 -0.34 -3.79
CA LYS A 302 8.75 0.59 -2.72
C LYS A 302 10.26 0.62 -2.49
N LEU A 303 10.91 1.69 -2.91
CA LEU A 303 12.37 1.81 -2.98
C LEU A 303 13.10 1.48 -1.67
N TRP A 304 12.59 1.95 -0.52
CA TRP A 304 13.26 1.75 0.77
C TRP A 304 13.43 0.26 1.13
N THR A 305 12.63 -0.63 0.53
CA THR A 305 12.76 -2.08 0.72
C THR A 305 14.09 -2.63 0.19
N ILE A 306 14.92 -1.80 -0.48
CA ILE A 306 16.30 -2.12 -0.86
C ILE A 306 17.13 -2.66 0.30
N VAL A 307 16.88 -2.17 1.52
CA VAL A 307 17.52 -2.62 2.76
C VAL A 307 17.29 -4.12 3.01
N LEU A 308 16.19 -4.69 2.53
CA LEU A 308 15.86 -6.10 2.70
C LEU A 308 16.68 -7.01 1.77
N ILE A 309 17.26 -6.49 0.69
CA ILE A 309 18.06 -7.29 -0.26
C ILE A 309 19.34 -7.85 0.38
N PRO A 310 20.24 -7.03 0.98
CA PRO A 310 21.44 -7.57 1.63
C PRO A 310 21.09 -8.51 2.79
N ILE A 311 20.01 -8.23 3.53
CA ILE A 311 19.49 -9.11 4.58
C ILE A 311 19.18 -10.51 4.04
N LEU A 312 18.46 -10.59 2.92
CA LEU A 312 18.10 -11.85 2.31
C LEU A 312 19.30 -12.58 1.68
N ILE A 313 20.32 -11.84 1.22
CA ILE A 313 21.59 -12.43 0.76
C ILE A 313 22.31 -13.10 1.94
N VAL A 314 22.51 -12.38 3.05
CA VAL A 314 23.13 -12.94 4.26
C VAL A 314 22.33 -14.13 4.78
N PHE A 315 21.01 -14.01 4.80
CA PHE A 315 20.12 -15.09 5.18
C PHE A 315 20.27 -16.33 4.28
N THR A 316 20.40 -16.13 2.96
CA THR A 316 20.65 -17.20 1.99
C THR A 316 22.00 -17.89 2.26
N ILE A 317 23.05 -17.12 2.55
CA ILE A 317 24.37 -17.67 2.91
C ILE A 317 24.25 -18.56 4.16
N ILE A 318 23.53 -18.10 5.19
CA ILE A 318 23.38 -18.85 6.44
C ILE A 318 22.61 -20.16 6.24
N ILE A 319 21.49 -20.13 5.50
CA ILE A 319 20.69 -21.35 5.22
C ILE A 319 21.54 -22.39 4.49
N TYR A 320 22.33 -21.96 3.51
CA TYR A 320 23.07 -22.85 2.62
C TYR A 320 24.56 -22.95 2.97
N ARG A 321 24.97 -22.61 4.20
CA ARG A 321 26.39 -22.58 4.62
C ARG A 321 27.14 -23.90 4.47
N ASN A 322 26.41 -25.01 4.45
CA ASN A 322 26.97 -26.35 4.26
C ASN A 322 27.14 -26.72 2.77
N ASN A 323 26.65 -25.90 1.85
CA ASN A 323 26.85 -26.11 0.42
C ASN A 323 28.22 -25.57 -0.01
N HIS A 324 28.73 -26.09 -1.14
CA HIS A 324 29.95 -25.56 -1.76
C HIS A 324 29.82 -24.05 -2.07
N PHE A 325 30.87 -23.26 -1.82
CA PHE A 325 30.86 -21.80 -2.02
C PHE A 325 30.33 -21.38 -3.40
N PHE A 326 30.83 -21.98 -4.48
CA PHE A 326 30.33 -21.72 -5.85
C PHE A 326 28.84 -22.00 -6.05
N SER A 327 28.26 -22.96 -5.31
CA SER A 327 26.80 -23.20 -5.35
C SER A 327 26.04 -22.03 -4.73
N ILE A 328 26.50 -21.54 -3.58
CA ILE A 328 25.91 -20.37 -2.91
C ILE A 328 26.05 -19.12 -3.81
N LEU A 329 27.23 -18.90 -4.39
CA LEU A 329 27.48 -17.77 -5.28
C LEU A 329 26.54 -17.77 -6.50
N LYS A 330 26.34 -18.91 -7.16
CA LYS A 330 25.39 -19.03 -8.28
C LYS A 330 23.96 -18.68 -7.87
N LYS A 331 23.53 -19.08 -6.66
CA LYS A 331 22.21 -18.72 -6.12
C LYS A 331 22.09 -17.21 -5.89
N ILE A 332 23.11 -16.59 -5.29
CA ILE A 332 23.14 -15.14 -5.04
C ILE A 332 23.12 -14.36 -6.36
N ILE A 333 23.98 -14.73 -7.32
CA ILE A 333 24.00 -14.11 -8.65
C ILE A 333 22.62 -14.24 -9.29
N SER A 334 22.00 -15.42 -9.25
CA SER A 334 20.67 -15.64 -9.82
C SER A 334 19.59 -14.76 -9.17
N ILE A 335 19.62 -14.58 -7.85
CA ILE A 335 18.73 -13.66 -7.14
C ILE A 335 18.98 -12.22 -7.62
N PHE A 336 20.25 -11.79 -7.65
CA PHE A 336 20.62 -10.42 -8.01
C PHE A 336 20.25 -10.08 -9.46
N THR A 337 20.45 -11.03 -10.38
CA THR A 337 19.98 -10.93 -11.77
C THR A 337 18.47 -10.70 -11.80
N GLY A 338 17.68 -11.49 -11.07
CA GLY A 338 16.23 -11.31 -11.01
C GLY A 338 15.81 -9.95 -10.44
N VAL A 339 16.52 -9.46 -9.41
CA VAL A 339 16.27 -8.13 -8.82
C VAL A 339 16.48 -7.04 -9.87
N ILE A 340 17.65 -7.02 -10.52
CA ILE A 340 18.01 -6.02 -11.53
C ILE A 340 17.05 -6.05 -12.72
N LEU A 341 16.64 -7.23 -13.19
CA LEU A 341 15.74 -7.36 -14.33
C LEU A 341 14.43 -6.60 -14.15
N ILE A 342 13.93 -6.50 -12.91
CA ILE A 342 12.66 -5.83 -12.62
C ILE A 342 12.88 -4.41 -12.09
N SER A 343 13.78 -4.21 -11.13
CA SER A 343 13.99 -2.89 -10.53
C SER A 343 14.90 -1.98 -11.35
N GLY A 344 15.72 -2.55 -12.24
CA GLY A 344 16.72 -1.80 -13.02
C GLY A 344 16.12 -0.71 -13.90
N ILE A 345 14.94 -0.94 -14.49
CA ILE A 345 14.25 0.10 -15.29
C ILE A 345 13.92 1.33 -14.46
N TRP A 346 13.52 1.15 -13.20
CA TRP A 346 13.19 2.26 -12.31
C TRP A 346 14.45 3.03 -11.90
N PHE A 347 15.57 2.34 -11.70
CA PHE A 347 16.85 3.00 -11.40
C PHE A 347 17.39 3.78 -12.60
N VAL A 348 17.27 3.22 -13.80
CA VAL A 348 17.61 3.93 -15.05
C VAL A 348 16.75 5.17 -15.20
N ARG A 349 15.42 5.04 -15.02
CA ARG A 349 14.49 6.17 -15.05
C ARG A 349 14.86 7.24 -14.02
N ALA A 350 15.07 6.84 -12.76
CA ALA A 350 15.44 7.77 -11.69
C ALA A 350 16.74 8.51 -12.01
N TYR A 351 17.74 7.81 -12.55
CA TYR A 351 19.00 8.40 -12.97
C TYR A 351 18.83 9.41 -14.12
N ILE A 352 18.03 9.08 -15.15
CA ILE A 352 17.75 10.00 -16.26
C ILE A 352 17.06 11.28 -15.76
N LEU A 353 16.08 11.14 -14.86
CA LEU A 353 15.28 12.28 -14.40
C LEU A 353 16.00 13.15 -13.37
N THR A 354 16.93 12.59 -12.59
CA THR A 354 17.43 13.24 -11.36
C THR A 354 18.95 13.19 -11.18
N GLY A 355 19.65 12.42 -12.01
CA GLY A 355 21.06 12.08 -11.80
C GLY A 355 21.33 11.08 -10.66
N ASN A 356 20.29 10.61 -9.96
CA ASN A 356 20.40 9.67 -8.84
C ASN A 356 19.54 8.40 -9.07
N PRO A 357 20.15 7.19 -9.17
CA PRO A 357 19.40 5.96 -9.40
C PRO A 357 18.55 5.51 -8.19
N PHE A 358 18.79 6.09 -7.00
CA PHE A 358 18.07 5.78 -5.76
C PHE A 358 17.25 6.98 -5.26
N PHE A 359 16.87 7.89 -6.15
CA PHE A 359 16.01 9.02 -5.81
C PHE A 359 14.69 8.57 -5.14
N PRO A 360 14.21 9.25 -4.07
CA PRO A 360 14.70 10.52 -3.49
C PRO A 360 15.74 10.36 -2.37
N ALA A 361 16.42 9.22 -2.25
CA ALA A 361 17.48 9.06 -1.26
C ALA A 361 18.75 9.84 -1.69
N TYR A 362 18.87 11.09 -1.28
CA TYR A 362 19.99 11.98 -1.64
C TYR A 362 21.28 11.69 -0.86
N ASN A 363 21.17 11.32 0.42
CA ASN A 363 22.33 11.03 1.25
C ASN A 363 22.09 9.80 2.13
N ILE A 364 22.64 8.67 1.71
CA ILE A 364 22.49 7.37 2.39
C ILE A 364 23.02 7.44 3.84
N THR A 365 24.03 8.27 4.14
CA THR A 365 24.60 8.36 5.49
C THR A 365 23.61 8.92 6.52
N ASN A 366 22.71 9.83 6.12
CA ASN A 366 21.67 10.37 7.00
C ASN A 366 20.65 9.29 7.43
N TYR A 367 20.56 8.20 6.68
CA TYR A 367 19.74 7.05 7.05
C TYR A 367 20.43 6.12 8.05
N PHE A 368 21.75 6.23 8.25
CA PHE A 368 22.47 5.38 9.20
C PHE A 368 22.62 6.08 10.55
N THR A 369 21.58 6.04 11.37
CA THR A 369 21.63 6.48 12.77
C THR A 369 21.04 5.42 13.67
N PHE A 370 21.48 5.40 14.93
CA PHE A 370 20.90 4.50 15.91
C PHE A 370 19.41 4.79 16.09
N ASN A 371 18.58 3.80 15.77
CA ASN A 371 17.14 3.91 15.78
C ASN A 371 16.61 3.64 17.20
N VAL A 372 16.78 4.61 18.10
CA VAL A 372 16.17 4.62 19.46
C VAL A 372 14.67 4.37 19.40
N ASN A 373 14.12 4.73 18.26
CA ASN A 373 12.73 4.79 17.93
C ASN A 373 12.11 3.38 17.85
N LEU A 374 12.82 2.41 17.27
CA LEU A 374 12.47 1.00 17.22
C LEU A 374 12.29 0.37 18.60
N ILE A 375 13.06 0.87 19.58
CA ILE A 375 13.10 0.35 20.95
C ILE A 375 11.99 0.97 21.82
N ASN A 376 11.37 2.07 21.38
CA ASN A 376 10.33 2.76 22.15
C ASN A 376 8.98 2.03 22.08
N PRO A 377 8.56 1.32 23.15
CA PRO A 377 7.36 0.48 23.11
C PRO A 377 6.07 1.30 22.99
N LEU A 378 6.06 2.55 23.47
CA LEU A 378 4.86 3.40 23.48
C LEU A 378 4.46 3.82 22.07
N GLN A 379 5.44 4.13 21.21
CA GLN A 379 5.18 4.53 19.83
C GLN A 379 4.69 3.36 18.97
N ASN A 380 5.06 2.14 19.35
CA ASN A 380 4.68 0.92 18.65
C ASN A 380 3.25 0.44 18.97
N LEU A 381 2.58 0.99 20.00
CA LEU A 381 1.22 0.59 20.40
C LEU A 381 0.17 0.85 19.30
N ASN A 382 0.37 1.90 18.50
CA ASN A 382 -0.52 2.24 17.39
C ASN A 382 -0.23 1.42 16.12
N VAL A 383 0.86 0.64 16.12
CA VAL A 383 1.28 -0.16 14.98
C VAL A 383 0.92 -1.62 15.21
N PHE A 384 1.27 -2.17 16.36
CA PHE A 384 1.17 -3.61 16.61
C PHE A 384 -0.19 -4.02 17.20
N SER A 385 -0.64 -5.22 16.83
CA SER A 385 -1.82 -5.84 17.42
C SER A 385 -1.71 -6.03 18.94
N THR A 386 -2.82 -5.91 19.67
CA THR A 386 -2.87 -6.35 21.07
C THR A 386 -2.53 -7.85 21.22
N LEU A 387 -2.89 -8.66 20.23
CA LEU A 387 -2.52 -10.09 20.19
C LEU A 387 -1.02 -10.30 19.98
N PHE A 388 -0.34 -9.36 19.33
CA PHE A 388 1.12 -9.40 19.21
C PHE A 388 1.76 -9.30 20.60
N PHE A 389 1.41 -8.28 21.39
CA PHE A 389 1.94 -8.11 22.74
C PHE A 389 1.60 -9.27 23.67
N LEU A 390 0.35 -9.76 23.60
CA LEU A 390 -0.04 -10.96 24.36
C LEU A 390 0.79 -12.17 23.95
N GLY A 391 0.94 -12.43 22.64
CA GLY A 391 1.74 -13.54 22.14
C GLY A 391 3.20 -13.46 22.57
N VAL A 392 3.81 -12.27 22.56
CA VAL A 392 5.17 -12.06 23.06
C VAL A 392 5.25 -12.32 24.56
N GLY A 393 4.32 -11.81 25.37
CA GLY A 393 4.29 -12.08 26.82
C GLY A 393 4.15 -13.57 27.14
N LEU A 394 3.35 -14.29 26.34
CA LEU A 394 3.17 -15.75 26.47
C LEU A 394 4.43 -16.57 26.13
N ILE A 395 5.44 -15.97 25.50
CA ILE A 395 6.73 -16.63 25.28
C ILE A 395 7.40 -16.96 26.61
N ILE A 396 7.28 -16.07 27.61
CA ILE A 396 7.92 -16.22 28.92
C ILE A 396 7.30 -17.39 29.70
N PHE A 397 5.98 -17.55 29.66
CA PHE A 397 5.26 -18.59 30.41
C PHE A 397 5.64 -20.03 30.00
N GLN A 398 6.10 -20.24 28.77
CA GLN A 398 6.58 -21.55 28.30
C GLN A 398 7.98 -21.43 27.68
N ALA A 399 8.86 -20.66 28.33
CA ALA A 399 10.17 -20.31 27.80
C ALA A 399 10.96 -21.51 27.24
N LYS A 400 10.98 -22.65 27.94
CA LYS A 400 11.73 -23.85 27.49
C LYS A 400 11.27 -24.37 26.13
N ASP A 401 9.96 -24.56 25.94
CA ASP A 401 9.40 -25.06 24.68
C ASP A 401 9.51 -24.00 23.57
N ASN A 402 9.23 -22.74 23.91
CA ASN A 402 9.30 -21.62 22.98
C ASN A 402 10.71 -21.39 22.46
N VAL A 403 11.72 -21.37 23.34
CA VAL A 403 13.14 -21.19 22.97
C VAL A 403 13.60 -22.32 22.06
N ARG A 404 13.14 -23.57 22.27
CA ARG A 404 13.47 -24.68 21.38
C ARG A 404 12.92 -24.46 19.96
N ILE A 405 11.66 -24.01 19.85
CA ILE A 405 11.05 -23.69 18.54
C ILE A 405 11.80 -22.53 17.88
N ILE A 406 12.09 -21.47 18.64
CA ILE A 406 12.76 -20.26 18.15
C ILE A 406 14.17 -20.60 17.64
N LYS A 407 14.97 -21.33 18.43
CA LYS A 407 16.34 -21.72 18.07
C LYS A 407 16.41 -22.59 16.81
N ASN A 408 15.41 -23.44 16.60
CA ASN A 408 15.40 -24.40 15.49
C ASN A 408 14.74 -23.87 14.21
N SER A 409 14.21 -22.65 14.23
CA SER A 409 13.44 -22.09 13.12
C SER A 409 14.22 -20.97 12.44
N VAL A 410 14.49 -21.16 11.14
CA VAL A 410 15.36 -20.28 10.37
C VAL A 410 14.74 -18.88 10.20
N ILE A 411 13.42 -18.74 10.25
CA ILE A 411 12.77 -17.42 10.18
C ILE A 411 13.19 -16.48 11.31
N PHE A 412 13.59 -17.00 12.47
CA PHE A 412 14.06 -16.17 13.58
C PHE A 412 15.50 -15.70 13.39
N VAL A 413 16.30 -16.41 12.59
CA VAL A 413 17.60 -15.93 12.13
C VAL A 413 17.40 -14.72 11.21
N LEU A 414 16.44 -14.80 10.26
CA LEU A 414 16.08 -13.66 9.41
C LEU A 414 15.58 -12.46 10.24
N LEU A 415 14.68 -12.71 11.20
CA LEU A 415 14.17 -11.67 12.09
C LEU A 415 15.30 -11.01 12.89
N PHE A 416 16.25 -11.78 13.39
CA PHE A 416 17.38 -11.26 14.15
C PHE A 416 18.29 -10.37 13.28
N ILE A 417 18.63 -10.81 12.06
CA ILE A 417 19.42 -10.01 11.11
C ILE A 417 18.69 -8.71 10.76
N LEU A 418 17.39 -8.79 10.49
CA LEU A 418 16.57 -7.63 10.18
C LEU A 418 16.52 -6.64 11.36
N PHE A 419 16.33 -7.15 12.57
CA PHE A 419 16.34 -6.33 13.79
C PHE A 419 17.68 -5.62 13.97
N LEU A 420 18.81 -6.34 13.83
CA LEU A 420 20.14 -5.75 13.95
C LEU A 420 20.38 -4.63 12.92
N ILE A 421 19.95 -4.82 11.68
CA ILE A 421 20.14 -3.80 10.63
C ILE A 421 19.25 -2.58 10.89
N LEU A 422 18.01 -2.80 11.32
CA LEU A 422 17.09 -1.69 11.57
C LEU A 422 17.37 -0.93 12.87
N LEU A 423 18.18 -1.48 13.78
CA LEU A 423 18.76 -0.71 14.88
C LEU A 423 19.70 0.39 14.39
N VAL A 424 20.29 0.25 13.20
CA VAL A 424 21.29 1.20 12.67
C VAL A 424 20.72 2.03 11.51
N ILE A 425 19.46 1.81 11.12
CA ILE A 425 18.80 2.58 10.07
C ILE A 425 17.72 3.46 10.70
N ASN A 426 17.86 4.78 10.55
CA ASN A 426 16.83 5.73 10.92
C ASN A 426 15.61 5.49 10.05
N TYR A 427 14.54 5.05 10.70
CA TYR A 427 13.39 4.55 10.00
C TYR A 427 12.15 5.32 10.46
N PRO A 428 11.39 5.92 9.53
CA PRO A 428 10.17 6.63 9.90
C PRO A 428 9.18 5.66 10.56
N TYR A 429 8.38 6.21 11.47
CA TYR A 429 7.45 5.44 12.28
C TYR A 429 6.16 5.06 11.55
N GLY A 430 5.32 4.26 12.22
CA GLY A 430 3.99 3.92 11.71
C GLY A 430 4.02 2.79 10.70
N ARG A 431 3.37 2.99 9.54
CA ARG A 431 3.22 1.98 8.48
C ARG A 431 4.54 1.47 7.91
N TYR A 432 5.60 2.26 8.00
CA TYR A 432 6.93 1.86 7.57
C TYR A 432 7.42 0.62 8.37
N LEU A 433 7.06 0.47 9.66
CA LEU A 433 7.42 -0.70 10.48
C LEU A 433 6.77 -2.02 10.04
N LEU A 434 5.90 -2.02 9.03
CA LEU A 434 5.23 -3.22 8.52
C LEU A 434 6.20 -4.33 8.11
N SER A 435 7.40 -4.01 7.60
CA SER A 435 8.41 -5.02 7.21
C SER A 435 8.87 -5.87 8.38
N ILE A 436 9.19 -5.22 9.50
CA ILE A 436 9.57 -5.87 10.75
C ILE A 436 8.35 -6.58 11.34
N TYR A 437 7.20 -5.89 11.35
CA TYR A 437 5.99 -6.40 11.95
C TYR A 437 5.59 -7.75 11.37
N VAL A 438 5.62 -7.87 10.04
CA VAL A 438 5.28 -9.10 9.29
C VAL A 438 6.17 -10.29 9.67
N LEU A 439 7.38 -10.06 10.18
CA LEU A 439 8.25 -11.12 10.72
C LEU A 439 8.11 -11.29 12.24
N LEU A 440 7.91 -10.21 12.98
CA LEU A 440 7.67 -10.22 14.42
C LEU A 440 6.41 -10.99 14.80
N ILE A 441 5.36 -10.98 13.97
CA ILE A 441 4.15 -11.77 14.23
C ILE A 441 4.43 -13.28 14.34
N PHE A 442 5.49 -13.81 13.71
CA PHE A 442 5.87 -15.22 13.89
C PHE A 442 6.32 -15.51 15.32
N LEU A 443 7.01 -14.56 15.96
CA LEU A 443 7.45 -14.67 17.35
C LEU A 443 6.23 -14.71 18.29
N ALA A 444 5.30 -13.77 18.14
CA ALA A 444 4.05 -13.76 18.90
C ALA A 444 3.21 -15.03 18.66
N SER A 445 3.22 -15.55 17.43
CA SER A 445 2.52 -16.77 17.05
C SER A 445 3.04 -18.01 17.78
N VAL A 446 4.33 -18.07 18.12
CA VAL A 446 4.91 -19.16 18.94
C VAL A 446 4.29 -19.17 20.35
N GLY A 447 4.26 -18.01 21.01
CA GLY A 447 3.68 -17.89 22.36
C GLY A 447 2.19 -18.24 22.39
N LEU A 448 1.41 -17.74 21.42
CA LEU A 448 0.00 -18.11 21.28
C LEU A 448 -0.18 -19.61 21.03
N TYR A 449 0.59 -20.19 20.10
CA TYR A 449 0.45 -21.59 19.73
C TYR A 449 0.66 -22.55 20.91
N ASN A 450 1.70 -22.32 21.70
CA ASN A 450 2.04 -23.19 22.83
C ASN A 450 1.10 -23.02 24.03
N CYS A 451 0.63 -21.81 24.30
CA CYS A 451 -0.30 -21.55 25.40
C CYS A 451 -1.75 -21.93 25.08
N LEU A 452 -2.26 -21.61 23.89
CA LEU A 452 -3.66 -21.88 23.52
C LEU A 452 -4.00 -23.37 23.45
N ASN A 453 -3.01 -24.22 23.18
CA ASN A 453 -3.19 -25.66 23.14
C ASN A 453 -3.20 -26.31 24.53
N LYS A 454 -2.62 -25.65 25.55
CA LYS A 454 -2.45 -26.21 26.90
C LYS A 454 -3.40 -25.59 27.93
N THR A 455 -3.84 -24.34 27.74
CA THR A 455 -4.51 -23.57 28.79
C THR A 455 -5.85 -23.00 28.33
N PRO A 456 -7.00 -23.63 28.68
CA PRO A 456 -8.33 -23.18 28.23
C PRO A 456 -8.69 -21.75 28.61
N SER A 457 -8.23 -21.26 29.77
CA SER A 457 -8.47 -19.88 30.24
C SER A 457 -7.81 -18.84 29.33
N ILE A 458 -6.57 -19.10 28.88
CA ILE A 458 -5.87 -18.23 27.92
C ILE A 458 -6.62 -18.24 26.58
N LYS A 459 -7.17 -19.39 26.17
CA LYS A 459 -7.99 -19.47 24.97
C LYS A 459 -9.24 -18.61 25.08
N LEU A 460 -9.99 -18.72 26.16
CA LEU A 460 -11.15 -17.85 26.42
C LEU A 460 -10.77 -16.37 26.41
N LEU A 461 -9.68 -16.00 27.08
CA LEU A 461 -9.16 -14.63 27.08
C LEU A 461 -8.88 -14.11 25.66
N VAL A 462 -8.22 -14.92 24.81
CA VAL A 462 -7.94 -14.54 23.42
C VAL A 462 -9.24 -14.40 22.60
N TYR A 463 -10.23 -15.28 22.79
CA TYR A 463 -11.54 -15.11 22.16
C TYR A 463 -12.17 -13.77 22.56
N THR A 464 -12.26 -13.49 23.86
CA THR A 464 -12.83 -12.25 24.39
C THR A 464 -12.11 -11.02 23.83
N LEU A 465 -10.77 -11.03 23.81
CA LEU A 465 -9.98 -9.94 23.23
C LEU A 465 -10.27 -9.75 21.74
N VAL A 466 -10.33 -10.82 20.94
CA VAL A 466 -10.66 -10.74 19.52
C VAL A 466 -12.04 -10.10 19.32
N PHE A 467 -13.05 -10.50 20.10
CA PHE A 467 -14.40 -9.94 19.99
C PHE A 467 -14.50 -8.49 20.45
N ILE A 468 -13.80 -8.09 21.52
CA ILE A 468 -13.80 -6.68 21.97
C ILE A 468 -13.12 -5.80 20.91
N ILE A 469 -11.96 -6.22 20.40
CA ILE A 469 -11.23 -5.48 19.37
C ILE A 469 -12.08 -5.41 18.08
N PHE A 470 -12.69 -6.52 17.66
CA PHE A 470 -13.61 -6.54 16.53
C PHE A 470 -14.77 -5.57 16.75
N GLY A 471 -15.46 -5.63 17.89
CA GLY A 471 -16.60 -4.77 18.20
C GLY A 471 -16.24 -3.29 18.12
N TYR A 472 -15.07 -2.91 18.66
CA TYR A 472 -14.58 -1.54 18.53
C TYR A 472 -14.38 -1.10 17.08
N TYR A 473 -13.62 -1.87 16.29
CA TYR A 473 -13.33 -1.48 14.91
C TYR A 473 -14.58 -1.52 14.04
N PHE A 474 -15.41 -2.56 14.19
CA PHE A 474 -16.66 -2.70 13.44
C PHE A 474 -17.60 -1.54 13.70
N LEU A 475 -17.88 -1.19 14.97
CA LEU A 475 -18.72 -0.04 15.30
C LEU A 475 -18.11 1.28 14.78
N SER A 476 -16.80 1.45 14.95
CA SER A 476 -16.06 2.61 14.44
C SER A 476 -16.20 2.76 12.91
N SER A 477 -16.22 1.65 12.17
CA SER A 477 -16.40 1.60 10.71
C SER A 477 -17.85 1.83 10.30
N VAL A 478 -18.81 1.23 11.02
CA VAL A 478 -20.25 1.35 10.76
C VAL A 478 -20.73 2.79 10.99
N PHE A 479 -20.20 3.50 11.98
CA PHE A 479 -20.54 4.91 12.22
C PHE A 479 -20.15 5.87 11.08
N VAL A 480 -19.34 5.40 10.11
CA VAL A 480 -18.99 6.19 8.93
C VAL A 480 -19.97 5.95 7.76
N LEU A 481 -20.63 4.78 7.71
CA LEU A 481 -21.55 4.44 6.61
C LEU A 481 -22.67 5.46 6.35
N PRO A 482 -23.28 6.09 7.36
CA PRO A 482 -24.30 7.12 7.12
C PRO A 482 -23.81 8.31 6.29
N TYR A 483 -22.54 8.70 6.41
CA TYR A 483 -21.93 9.75 5.59
C TYR A 483 -21.75 9.30 4.14
N THR A 484 -21.47 8.01 3.94
CA THR A 484 -21.35 7.41 2.60
C THR A 484 -22.71 7.35 1.90
N PHE A 485 -23.75 6.93 2.62
CA PHE A 485 -25.11 6.76 2.08
C PHE A 485 -25.96 8.04 2.09
N GLY A 486 -25.36 9.21 2.34
CA GLY A 486 -26.06 10.49 2.30
C GLY A 486 -27.05 10.75 3.45
N ILE A 487 -27.06 9.90 4.48
CA ILE A 487 -27.89 10.07 5.69
C ILE A 487 -27.32 11.18 6.59
N ALA A 488 -25.98 11.31 6.61
CA ALA A 488 -25.25 12.33 7.35
C ALA A 488 -24.36 13.19 6.44
N ASP A 489 -24.03 14.41 6.89
CA ASP A 489 -23.30 15.42 6.11
C ASP A 489 -21.84 14.99 5.87
N LYS A 490 -21.58 14.52 4.65
CA LYS A 490 -20.24 14.08 4.22
C LYS A 490 -19.19 15.20 4.32
N ASN A 491 -19.55 16.46 4.08
CA ASN A 491 -18.59 17.56 4.14
C ASN A 491 -18.18 17.90 5.57
N LYS A 492 -19.11 17.82 6.53
CA LYS A 492 -18.78 17.94 7.96
C LYS A 492 -17.86 16.81 8.41
N TYR A 493 -18.11 15.58 7.96
CA TYR A 493 -17.23 14.45 8.25
C TYR A 493 -15.81 14.66 7.71
N LEU A 494 -15.70 14.98 6.43
CA LEU A 494 -14.41 15.16 5.77
C LEU A 494 -13.66 16.37 6.30
N SER A 495 -14.32 17.50 6.58
CA SER A 495 -13.65 18.68 7.16
C SER A 495 -13.09 18.37 8.54
N ARG A 496 -13.82 17.66 9.41
CA ARG A 496 -13.30 17.26 10.73
C ARG A 496 -12.09 16.32 10.67
N LEU A 497 -12.01 15.49 9.63
CA LEU A 497 -10.90 14.54 9.47
C LEU A 497 -9.71 15.15 8.75
N LEU A 498 -9.96 15.84 7.65
CA LEU A 498 -8.92 16.38 6.76
C LEU A 498 -8.37 17.72 7.25
N ASN A 499 -9.09 18.51 8.07
CA ASN A 499 -8.51 19.72 8.66
C ASN A 499 -7.32 19.45 9.59
N LYS A 500 -7.10 18.19 9.97
CA LYS A 500 -5.92 17.76 10.74
C LYS A 500 -4.71 17.47 9.85
N ASP A 501 -4.95 17.26 8.56
CA ASP A 501 -3.91 17.05 7.58
C ASP A 501 -3.46 18.41 7.03
N ASN A 502 -2.21 18.75 7.30
CA ASN A 502 -1.61 20.00 6.84
C ASN A 502 -1.15 19.93 5.38
N SER A 503 -1.39 18.84 4.66
CA SER A 503 -0.93 18.66 3.29
C SER A 503 -2.10 18.73 2.29
N SER A 504 -3.13 17.89 2.45
CA SER A 504 -4.17 17.74 1.44
C SER A 504 -5.15 18.92 1.34
N TYR A 505 -5.66 19.16 0.12
CA TYR A 505 -6.79 20.05 -0.11
C TYR A 505 -8.03 19.27 -0.56
N TYR A 506 -9.16 19.54 0.09
CA TYR A 506 -10.45 18.97 -0.25
C TYR A 506 -11.42 20.07 -0.69
N ASP A 507 -12.03 19.90 -1.86
CA ASP A 507 -13.03 20.81 -2.38
C ASP A 507 -14.42 20.50 -1.81
N PHE A 508 -14.67 20.96 -0.59
CA PHE A 508 -15.96 20.79 0.09
C PHE A 508 -17.08 21.43 -0.73
N ASP A 509 -18.18 20.68 -0.94
CA ASP A 509 -19.34 21.10 -1.74
C ASP A 509 -19.04 21.49 -3.20
N HIS A 510 -17.93 21.01 -3.77
CA HIS A 510 -17.51 21.38 -5.13
C HIS A 510 -17.41 22.90 -5.35
N LYS A 511 -17.11 23.67 -4.28
CA LYS A 511 -17.07 25.13 -4.28
C LYS A 511 -16.07 25.70 -5.28
N PHE A 512 -15.01 24.97 -5.57
CA PHE A 512 -13.93 25.41 -6.46
C PHE A 512 -13.97 24.66 -7.81
N ALA A 513 -14.22 23.36 -7.83
CA ALA A 513 -14.25 22.52 -9.03
C ALA A 513 -15.31 22.99 -10.03
N LYS A 514 -16.42 23.58 -9.59
CA LYS A 514 -17.42 24.16 -10.49
C LYS A 514 -16.90 25.35 -11.31
N PHE A 515 -15.79 25.95 -10.90
CA PHE A 515 -15.16 27.07 -11.58
C PHE A 515 -13.86 26.68 -12.30
N ILE A 516 -13.41 25.43 -12.18
CA ILE A 516 -12.15 24.96 -12.75
C ILE A 516 -12.46 23.93 -13.85
N GLY A 517 -12.10 24.27 -15.09
CA GLY A 517 -12.15 23.34 -16.20
C GLY A 517 -11.05 22.28 -16.09
N ARG A 518 -11.31 21.06 -16.57
CA ARG A 518 -10.34 19.93 -16.50
C ARG A 518 -9.02 20.24 -17.20
N GLU A 519 -9.06 20.97 -18.30
CA GLU A 519 -7.88 21.35 -19.08
C GLU A 519 -7.27 22.69 -18.66
N GLU A 520 -7.92 23.42 -17.74
CA GLU A 520 -7.37 24.68 -17.25
C GLU A 520 -6.15 24.42 -16.38
N LYS A 521 -5.12 25.25 -16.58
CA LYS A 521 -3.90 25.24 -15.77
C LYS A 521 -4.05 26.22 -14.62
N ILE A 522 -4.01 25.70 -13.40
CA ILE A 522 -4.23 26.45 -12.16
C ILE A 522 -2.89 26.62 -11.44
N ALA A 523 -2.52 27.86 -11.13
CA ALA A 523 -1.41 28.12 -10.22
C ALA A 523 -1.85 27.87 -8.78
N MET A 524 -0.99 27.28 -7.97
CA MET A 524 -1.29 26.97 -6.59
C MET A 524 -0.17 27.44 -5.68
N TYR A 525 -0.54 28.04 -4.54
CA TYR A 525 0.43 28.51 -3.55
C TYR A 525 0.17 27.94 -2.17
N ASN A 526 1.24 27.45 -1.54
CA ASN A 526 1.27 26.90 -0.18
C ASN A 526 0.36 25.67 0.00
N PHE A 527 0.13 24.94 -1.08
CA PHE A 527 -0.45 23.63 -1.02
C PHE A 527 0.66 22.59 -1.06
N HIS A 528 0.50 21.51 -0.32
CA HIS A 528 1.49 20.45 -0.28
C HIS A 528 0.79 19.12 -0.48
N GLY A 529 0.94 18.49 -1.64
CA GLY A 529 0.27 17.22 -1.91
C GLY A 529 -0.88 17.36 -2.90
N TYR A 530 -1.70 16.32 -2.98
CA TYR A 530 -2.53 16.06 -4.15
C TYR A 530 -3.99 16.48 -3.97
N TYR A 531 -4.66 16.70 -5.10
CA TYR A 531 -5.98 17.31 -5.18
C TYR A 531 -7.04 16.26 -5.46
N TYR A 532 -8.15 16.34 -4.72
CA TYR A 532 -9.33 15.53 -5.03
C TYR A 532 -9.99 15.94 -6.35
N ALA A 533 -9.83 17.20 -6.76
CA ALA A 533 -10.31 17.73 -8.03
C ALA A 533 -9.32 17.43 -9.17
N ASP A 534 -9.88 17.16 -10.36
CA ASP A 534 -9.12 16.76 -11.54
C ASP A 534 -8.87 17.94 -12.48
N PHE A 535 -7.76 18.64 -12.26
CA PHE A 535 -7.31 19.75 -13.10
C PHE A 535 -5.79 19.77 -13.25
N ARG A 536 -5.29 20.52 -14.24
CA ARG A 536 -3.85 20.73 -14.42
C ARG A 536 -3.39 21.80 -13.44
N PHE A 537 -2.31 21.54 -12.72
CA PHE A 537 -1.80 22.49 -11.75
C PHE A 537 -0.30 22.70 -11.83
N ILE A 538 0.16 23.79 -11.23
CA ILE A 538 1.57 24.16 -11.12
C ILE A 538 1.79 24.93 -9.82
N ASP A 539 2.78 24.53 -9.02
CA ASP A 539 3.21 25.34 -7.89
C ASP A 539 3.76 26.68 -8.38
N THR A 540 3.23 27.76 -7.80
CA THR A 540 3.77 29.11 -7.97
C THR A 540 5.26 29.24 -7.65
N ASN A 541 5.81 28.47 -6.69
CA ASN A 541 7.23 28.47 -6.38
C ASN A 541 8.10 28.07 -7.58
N SER A 542 7.56 27.24 -8.49
CA SER A 542 8.26 26.87 -9.73
C SER A 542 8.24 27.95 -10.82
N ILE A 543 7.40 28.98 -10.64
CA ILE A 543 7.22 30.07 -11.61
C ILE A 543 7.96 31.33 -11.15
N PHE A 544 7.94 31.60 -9.84
CA PHE A 544 8.54 32.79 -9.26
C PHE A 544 9.97 32.51 -8.79
N ASP A 545 10.93 32.79 -9.66
CA ASP A 545 12.34 32.86 -9.29
C ASP A 545 12.64 34.12 -8.48
N LYS A 546 13.70 34.10 -7.65
CA LYS A 546 14.11 35.23 -6.77
C LYS A 546 14.25 36.60 -7.46
N ASN A 547 14.34 36.64 -8.79
CA ASN A 547 14.68 37.85 -9.56
C ASN A 547 13.49 38.46 -10.34
N ASP A 548 12.38 37.75 -10.57
CA ASP A 548 11.22 38.28 -11.30
C ASP A 548 9.90 37.80 -10.68
N ASN A 549 9.30 38.64 -9.83
CA ASN A 549 8.06 38.34 -9.12
C ASN A 549 6.92 39.20 -9.67
N SER A 550 6.38 38.79 -10.81
CA SER A 550 5.23 39.46 -11.45
C SER A 550 4.11 38.48 -11.81
N LEU A 551 2.86 38.85 -11.53
CA LEU A 551 1.67 38.08 -11.93
C LEU A 551 1.61 37.85 -13.45
N LYS A 552 2.29 38.67 -14.26
CA LYS A 552 2.41 38.46 -15.71
C LYS A 552 3.08 37.12 -16.07
N LEU A 553 3.92 36.57 -15.20
CA LEU A 553 4.55 35.26 -15.42
C LEU A 553 3.52 34.13 -15.42
N LEU A 554 2.50 34.20 -14.57
CA LEU A 554 1.41 33.22 -14.55
C LEU A 554 0.71 33.18 -15.92
N LYS A 555 0.37 34.36 -16.48
CA LYS A 555 -0.25 34.42 -17.80
C LYS A 555 0.62 33.90 -18.92
N LYS A 556 1.93 34.21 -18.90
CA LYS A 556 2.88 33.68 -19.89
C LYS A 556 2.89 32.15 -19.90
N GLN A 557 2.58 31.51 -18.76
CA GLN A 557 2.45 30.08 -18.60
C GLN A 557 1.05 29.52 -18.92
N GLY A 558 0.15 30.36 -19.45
CA GLY A 558 -1.23 29.99 -19.78
C GLY A 558 -2.14 29.82 -18.55
N ILE A 559 -1.78 30.40 -17.41
CA ILE A 559 -2.52 30.26 -16.16
C ILE A 559 -3.55 31.39 -16.05
N SER A 560 -4.82 31.02 -15.98
CA SER A 560 -5.94 31.95 -15.82
C SER A 560 -6.44 32.04 -14.38
N LYS A 561 -6.09 31.08 -13.52
CA LYS A 561 -6.58 31.03 -12.14
C LYS A 561 -5.47 30.73 -11.14
N LEU A 562 -5.59 31.34 -9.98
CA LEU A 562 -4.67 31.18 -8.85
C LEU A 562 -5.44 30.70 -7.64
N MET A 563 -4.99 29.59 -7.08
CA MET A 563 -5.49 29.03 -5.85
C MET A 563 -4.50 29.25 -4.71
N ILE A 564 -4.97 29.72 -3.57
CA ILE A 564 -4.12 30.14 -2.45
C ILE A 564 -4.59 29.47 -1.17
N ARG A 565 -3.66 28.87 -0.41
CA ARG A 565 -3.91 28.29 0.90
C ARG A 565 -3.22 29.07 2.00
N GLY A 566 -3.96 29.42 3.05
CA GLY A 566 -3.49 30.09 4.26
C GLY A 566 -3.89 31.57 4.35
N GLY A 567 -3.95 32.28 3.22
CA GLY A 567 -4.29 33.70 3.18
C GLY A 567 -4.86 34.14 1.83
N ASP A 568 -5.27 35.41 1.75
CA ASP A 568 -5.80 36.02 0.54
C ASP A 568 -4.68 36.35 -0.47
N ILE A 569 -5.03 36.99 -1.59
CA ILE A 569 -4.06 37.34 -2.61
C ILE A 569 -3.05 38.41 -2.17
N LYS A 570 -3.40 39.26 -1.19
CA LYS A 570 -2.45 40.24 -0.63
C LYS A 570 -1.35 39.50 0.14
N TRP A 571 -1.76 38.57 1.01
CA TRP A 571 -0.82 37.72 1.75
C TRP A 571 0.11 36.93 0.81
N PHE A 572 -0.44 36.34 -0.26
CA PHE A 572 0.36 35.67 -1.29
C PHE A 572 1.39 36.62 -1.94
N CYS A 573 0.94 37.80 -2.36
CA CYS A 573 1.81 38.79 -3.01
C CYS A 573 2.88 39.33 -2.07
N GLU A 574 2.59 39.51 -0.79
CA GLU A 574 3.56 39.91 0.23
C GLU A 574 4.62 38.82 0.45
N ASN A 575 4.20 37.57 0.64
CA ASN A 575 5.13 36.46 0.89
C ASN A 575 6.07 36.20 -0.28
N LEU A 576 5.57 36.33 -1.52
CA LEU A 576 6.39 36.18 -2.73
C LEU A 576 6.97 37.50 -3.23
N SER A 577 6.78 38.62 -2.52
CA SER A 577 7.27 39.95 -2.92
C SER A 577 6.89 40.33 -4.38
N ILE A 578 5.65 40.05 -4.77
CA ILE A 578 5.14 40.28 -6.12
C ILE A 578 4.88 41.77 -6.34
N LYS A 579 5.58 42.37 -7.30
CA LYS A 579 5.63 43.84 -7.49
C LYS A 579 4.36 44.44 -8.09
N ASP A 580 3.56 43.65 -8.80
CA ASP A 580 2.47 44.17 -9.65
C ASP A 580 1.08 43.64 -9.28
N CYS A 581 0.88 43.34 -7.99
CA CYS A 581 -0.35 42.83 -7.39
C CYS A 581 -1.43 43.92 -7.21
N ILE A 582 -1.94 44.44 -8.32
CA ILE A 582 -2.96 45.50 -8.36
C ILE A 582 -4.35 44.87 -8.48
N ILE A 583 -5.36 45.41 -7.78
CA ILE A 583 -6.74 44.90 -7.70
C ILE A 583 -7.36 44.65 -9.09
N GLU A 584 -7.06 45.48 -10.09
CA GLU A 584 -7.60 45.37 -11.45
C GLU A 584 -7.12 44.13 -12.22
N LYS A 585 -6.12 43.39 -11.71
CA LYS A 585 -5.53 42.23 -12.38
C LYS A 585 -6.06 40.89 -11.88
N TYR A 586 -7.00 40.90 -10.93
CA TYR A 586 -7.58 39.67 -10.42
C TYR A 586 -9.00 39.88 -9.88
N SER A 587 -9.74 38.79 -9.71
CA SER A 587 -11.01 38.80 -8.97
C SER A 587 -11.19 37.53 -8.18
N LEU A 588 -11.68 37.63 -6.96
CA LEU A 588 -12.02 36.47 -6.15
C LEU A 588 -13.24 35.76 -6.75
N ILE A 589 -13.10 34.47 -7.05
CA ILE A 589 -14.18 33.62 -7.58
C ILE A 589 -14.90 32.92 -6.43
N SER A 590 -14.13 32.33 -5.51
CA SER A 590 -14.65 31.49 -4.42
C SER A 590 -13.67 31.47 -3.25
N SER A 591 -14.18 31.24 -2.04
CA SER A 591 -13.38 31.11 -0.83
C SER A 591 -13.95 30.08 0.14
N PHE A 592 -13.07 29.53 0.98
CA PHE A 592 -13.42 28.67 2.10
C PHE A 592 -12.81 29.22 3.39
N HIS A 593 -13.67 29.70 4.29
CA HIS A 593 -13.29 30.36 5.53
C HIS A 593 -13.18 29.40 6.72
N VAL A 594 -12.59 28.23 6.51
CA VAL A 594 -12.27 27.26 7.58
C VAL A 594 -10.76 27.09 7.56
N TYR A 595 -10.10 27.34 8.69
CA TYR A 595 -8.64 27.27 8.74
C TYR A 595 -8.13 25.86 8.39
N PRO A 596 -7.12 25.74 7.49
CA PRO A 596 -6.46 26.83 6.76
C PRO A 596 -7.35 27.41 5.65
N TYR A 597 -7.37 28.74 5.49
CA TYR A 597 -8.24 29.38 4.50
C TYR A 597 -7.87 29.04 3.06
N TYR A 598 -8.86 28.90 2.18
CA TYR A 598 -8.63 28.64 0.76
C TYR A 598 -9.31 29.72 -0.09
N TYR A 599 -8.61 30.19 -1.13
CA TYR A 599 -9.12 31.20 -2.05
C TYR A 599 -8.81 30.81 -3.49
N LEU A 600 -9.75 31.08 -4.39
CA LEU A 600 -9.58 30.89 -5.83
C LEU A 600 -9.84 32.23 -6.52
N TYR A 601 -8.85 32.70 -7.26
CA TYR A 601 -8.87 33.94 -8.01
C TYR A 601 -8.84 33.68 -9.51
N ASN A 602 -9.55 34.51 -10.26
CA ASN A 602 -9.30 34.72 -11.68
C ASN A 602 -8.17 35.72 -11.84
N ILE A 603 -7.25 35.49 -12.77
CA ILE A 603 -6.13 36.38 -13.08
C ILE A 603 -6.36 36.94 -14.49
N TYR A 604 -6.51 38.27 -14.60
CA TYR A 604 -6.87 38.99 -15.83
C TYR A 604 -5.69 39.53 -16.55
#